data_AF-A0A520B887-F1
#
_entry.id   AF-A0A520B887-F1
#
_cell.length_a   1.000
_cell.length_b   1.000
_cell.length_c   1.000
_cell.angle_alpha   90.00
_cell.angle_beta   90.00
_cell.angle_gamma   90.00
#
_symmetry.space_group_name_H-M   'P 1'
#
loop_
_entity.id
_entity.type
_entity.pdbx_description
1 polymer ?
#
loop_
_entity_poly.entity_id
_entity_poly.type
_entity_poly.pdbx_seq_one_letter_code
_entity_poly.pdbx_strand_id
1 'polypeptide(L)'
;MRLTRPPAAQPAYVLHQHDWSESSLILDLFTRESGRVAVAAKGAKRPYSQLRAVLLPLQHITVSLSKPAKAEGGEVQTLRSAEWGGGATLPAGAALFSGYYLNELLLKLLARHDPHPGLFDAYADALVHLAEGAQRGVAFGQVDE
;
A
#
# COMPACT_ATOMS: atom_id res chain seq x y z
N MET A 1 25.24 -8.97 24.57
CA MET A 1 23.82 -8.83 24.17
C MET A 1 23.75 -7.85 23.00
N ARG A 2 23.62 -8.33 21.75
CA ARG A 2 23.53 -7.44 20.58
C ARG A 2 22.14 -6.83 20.55
N LEU A 3 22.04 -5.51 20.77
CA LEU A 3 20.80 -4.76 20.51
C LEU A 3 20.55 -4.78 19.00
N THR A 4 19.68 -5.69 18.53
CA THR A 4 19.18 -5.64 17.16
C THR A 4 18.29 -4.41 17.03
N ARG A 5 18.81 -3.37 16.36
CA ARG A 5 18.04 -2.18 15.99
C ARG A 5 16.74 -2.62 15.30
N PRO A 6 15.57 -2.09 15.70
CA PRO A 6 14.33 -2.40 15.01
C PRO A 6 14.45 -2.05 13.53
N PRO A 7 13.87 -2.84 12.62
CA PRO A 7 13.86 -2.52 11.20
C PRO A 7 13.30 -1.11 10.99
N ALA A 8 13.87 -0.36 10.04
CA ALA A 8 13.44 1.00 9.80
C ALA A 8 12.00 1.01 9.25
N ALA A 9 11.13 1.75 9.92
CA ALA A 9 9.77 1.98 9.46
C ALA A 9 9.79 2.97 8.28
N GLN A 10 8.94 2.73 7.28
CA GLN A 10 8.88 3.54 6.07
C GLN A 10 7.44 3.67 5.55
N PRO A 11 7.07 4.81 4.94
CA PRO A 11 5.75 4.99 4.34
C PRO A 11 5.57 4.12 3.10
N ALA A 12 4.36 3.62 2.91
CA ALA A 12 3.99 2.72 1.84
C ALA A 12 2.50 2.81 1.47
N TYR A 13 2.20 2.29 0.29
CA TYR A 13 0.85 1.97 -0.18
C TYR A 13 0.78 0.53 -0.65
N VAL A 14 -0.35 -0.13 -0.43
CA VAL A 14 -0.64 -1.43 -1.05
C VAL A 14 -1.10 -1.18 -2.49
N LEU A 15 -0.32 -1.65 -3.47
CA LEU A 15 -0.72 -1.59 -4.87
C LEU A 15 -1.66 -2.75 -5.21
N HIS A 16 -1.28 -3.96 -4.79
CA HIS A 16 -2.01 -5.19 -5.09
C HIS A 16 -1.83 -6.25 -3.99
N GLN A 17 -2.76 -7.21 -3.95
CA GLN A 17 -2.78 -8.30 -2.96
C GLN A 17 -3.05 -9.64 -3.66
N HIS A 18 -2.33 -10.67 -3.25
CA HIS A 18 -2.50 -12.03 -3.71
C HIS A 18 -2.70 -12.97 -2.51
N ASP A 19 -3.69 -13.85 -2.59
CA ASP A 19 -3.82 -14.95 -1.64
C ASP A 19 -2.62 -15.89 -1.77
N TRP A 20 -1.93 -16.16 -0.65
CA TRP A 20 -0.76 -17.05 -0.63
C TRP A 20 -1.02 -18.34 0.15
N SER A 21 -1.76 -18.24 1.25
CA SER A 21 -2.24 -19.39 2.03
C SER A 21 -3.57 -19.07 2.70
N GLU A 22 -4.11 -20.03 3.43
CA GLU A 22 -5.25 -19.85 4.33
C GLU A 22 -5.13 -18.59 5.21
N SER A 23 -3.92 -18.30 5.70
CA SER A 23 -3.71 -17.22 6.68
C SER A 23 -2.88 -16.03 6.18
N SER A 24 -2.31 -16.08 4.98
CA SER A 24 -1.29 -15.10 4.56
C SER A 24 -1.51 -14.57 3.15
N LEU A 25 -1.01 -13.35 2.92
CA LEU A 25 -1.03 -12.65 1.64
C LEU A 25 0.39 -12.42 1.11
N ILE A 26 0.54 -12.35 -0.21
CA ILE A 26 1.63 -11.60 -0.85
C ILE A 26 1.08 -10.23 -1.24
N LEU A 27 1.83 -9.17 -0.95
CA LEU A 27 1.51 -7.79 -1.28
C LEU A 27 2.56 -7.25 -2.24
N ASP A 28 2.14 -6.49 -3.24
CA ASP A 28 3.02 -5.54 -3.92
C ASP A 28 2.85 -4.18 -3.23
N LEU A 29 3.91 -3.73 -2.56
CA LEU A 29 3.94 -2.42 -1.90
C LEU A 29 4.70 -1.42 -2.75
N PHE A 30 4.18 -0.20 -2.83
CA PHE A 30 4.97 0.95 -3.23
C PHE A 30 5.46 1.65 -1.98
N THR A 31 6.77 1.68 -1.77
CA THR A 31 7.42 2.31 -0.61
C THR A 31 8.23 3.51 -1.08
N ARG A 32 8.34 4.54 -0.23
CA ARG A 32 9.06 5.76 -0.60
C ARG A 32 10.57 5.52 -0.69
N GLU A 33 11.15 4.76 0.23
CA GLU A 33 12.60 4.56 0.35
C GLU A 33 13.09 3.29 -0.36
N SER A 34 12.25 2.26 -0.52
CA SER A 34 12.65 0.98 -1.14
C SER A 34 12.03 0.76 -2.52
N GLY A 35 11.24 1.70 -3.03
CA GLY A 35 10.52 1.57 -4.30
C GLY A 35 9.43 0.50 -4.24
N ARG A 36 9.17 -0.16 -5.39
CA ARG A 36 8.21 -1.26 -5.46
C ARG A 36 8.82 -2.56 -4.93
N VAL A 37 8.18 -3.19 -3.95
CA VAL A 37 8.67 -4.42 -3.30
C VAL A 37 7.57 -5.45 -3.12
N ALA A 38 7.91 -6.74 -3.29
CA ALA A 38 7.03 -7.85 -2.97
C ALA A 38 7.20 -8.27 -1.50
N VAL A 39 6.09 -8.42 -0.77
CA VAL A 39 6.09 -8.64 0.68
C VAL A 39 5.11 -9.73 1.09
N ALA A 40 5.58 -10.71 1.86
CA ALA A 40 4.74 -11.71 2.52
C ALA A 40 4.20 -11.15 3.84
N ALA A 41 2.88 -11.01 3.93
CA ALA A 41 2.15 -10.64 5.15
C ALA A 41 1.60 -11.91 5.82
N LYS A 42 2.43 -12.52 6.67
CA LYS A 42 2.11 -13.79 7.35
C LYS A 42 1.02 -13.59 8.40
N GLY A 43 -0.01 -14.42 8.36
CA GLY A 43 -1.12 -14.34 9.33
C GLY A 43 -2.06 -13.14 9.14
N ALA A 44 -1.93 -12.36 8.06
CA ALA A 44 -2.75 -11.19 7.79
C ALA A 44 -4.26 -11.51 7.69
N LYS A 45 -4.63 -12.72 7.27
CA LYS A 45 -6.03 -13.13 7.10
C LYS A 45 -6.69 -13.66 8.40
N ARG A 46 -5.94 -13.81 9.50
CA ARG A 46 -6.49 -14.35 10.76
C ARG A 46 -7.56 -13.39 11.32
N PRO A 47 -8.64 -13.90 11.98
CA PRO A 47 -9.73 -13.07 12.47
C PRO A 47 -9.33 -11.88 13.35
N TYR A 48 -8.31 -12.06 14.20
CA TYR A 48 -7.82 -11.05 15.14
C TYR A 48 -6.50 -10.41 14.70
N SER A 49 -6.16 -10.48 13.41
CA SER A 49 -4.93 -9.90 12.89
C SER A 49 -5.06 -8.38 12.76
N GLN A 50 -4.22 -7.63 13.47
CA GLN A 50 -4.14 -6.17 13.35
C GLN A 50 -3.79 -5.73 11.91
N LEU A 51 -3.07 -6.56 11.17
CA LEU A 51 -2.71 -6.29 9.77
C LEU A 51 -3.94 -6.22 8.86
N ARG A 52 -5.00 -6.97 9.15
CA ARG A 52 -6.20 -7.03 8.30
C ARG A 52 -6.88 -5.66 8.17
N ALA A 53 -6.80 -4.83 9.20
CA ALA A 53 -7.47 -3.53 9.24
C ALA A 53 -6.74 -2.42 8.48
N VAL A 54 -5.43 -2.60 8.20
CA VAL A 54 -4.59 -1.54 7.63
C VAL A 54 -4.05 -1.87 6.24
N LEU A 55 -4.03 -3.14 5.84
CA LEU A 55 -3.54 -3.55 4.52
C LEU A 55 -4.62 -3.37 3.44
N LEU A 56 -5.08 -2.14 3.25
CA LEU A 56 -6.04 -1.77 2.20
C LEU A 56 -5.34 -1.04 1.05
N PRO A 57 -5.74 -1.28 -0.22
CA PRO A 57 -5.25 -0.48 -1.33
C PRO A 57 -5.58 1.01 -1.15
N LEU A 58 -4.76 1.89 -1.72
CA LEU A 58 -4.90 3.35 -1.66
C LEU A 58 -4.76 3.97 -0.26
N GLN A 59 -4.62 3.15 0.79
CA GLN A 59 -4.40 3.62 2.16
C GLN A 59 -2.91 3.87 2.40
N HIS A 60 -2.61 5.06 2.96
CA HIS A 60 -1.27 5.36 3.44
C HIS A 60 -0.98 4.55 4.71
N ILE A 61 0.10 3.78 4.69
CA ILE A 61 0.53 2.94 5.80
C ILE A 61 2.00 3.15 6.08
N THR A 62 2.41 2.95 7.33
CA THR A 62 3.81 2.84 7.71
C THR A 62 4.13 1.37 7.92
N VAL A 63 5.16 0.87 7.25
CA VAL A 63 5.56 -0.54 7.29
C VAL A 63 6.98 -0.72 7.80
N SER A 64 7.22 -1.79 8.54
CA SER A 64 8.56 -2.29 8.80
C SER A 64 8.76 -3.62 8.09
N LEU A 65 9.83 -3.76 7.32
CA LEU A 65 10.12 -4.94 6.51
C LEU A 65 11.36 -5.68 7.04
N SER A 66 11.43 -6.99 6.82
CA SER A 66 12.69 -7.72 6.95
C SER A 66 13.68 -7.24 5.88
N LYS A 67 14.98 -7.51 6.07
CA LYS A 67 15.91 -7.39 4.95
C LYS A 67 15.45 -8.28 3.77
N PRO A 68 15.72 -7.88 2.51
CA PRO A 68 15.53 -8.77 1.36
C PRO A 68 16.31 -10.06 1.59
N ALA A 69 15.62 -11.20 1.52
CA ALA A 69 16.27 -12.49 1.43
C ALA A 69 16.40 -12.82 -0.06
N LYS A 70 17.59 -13.21 -0.50
CA LYS A 70 17.73 -13.85 -1.82
C LYS A 70 17.01 -15.19 -1.74
N ALA A 71 15.85 -15.29 -2.40
CA ALA A 71 15.15 -16.56 -2.59
C ALA A 71 15.26 -16.98 -4.06
N GLU A 72 15.36 -18.29 -4.29
CA GLU A 72 15.23 -18.85 -5.62
C GLU A 72 13.79 -18.58 -6.11
N GLY A 73 13.63 -17.62 -7.03
CA GLY A 73 12.32 -17.13 -7.50
C GLY A 73 12.09 -15.62 -7.32
N GLY A 74 13.00 -14.89 -6.68
CA GLY A 74 12.96 -13.43 -6.52
C GLY A 74 13.08 -12.96 -5.07
N GLU A 75 13.21 -11.66 -4.85
CA GLU A 75 13.34 -11.07 -3.51
C GLU A 75 11.95 -10.76 -2.92
N VAL A 76 11.45 -11.64 -2.05
CA VAL A 76 10.23 -11.39 -1.25
C VAL A 76 10.62 -11.11 0.20
N GLN A 77 10.24 -9.93 0.69
CA GLN A 77 10.48 -9.53 2.09
C GLN A 77 9.33 -10.02 2.99
N THR A 78 9.57 -10.13 4.29
CA THR A 78 8.49 -10.40 5.26
C THR A 78 8.03 -9.09 5.90
N LEU A 79 6.72 -8.85 5.91
CA LEU A 79 6.11 -7.75 6.67
C LEU A 79 6.28 -8.01 8.17
N ARG A 80 6.96 -7.10 8.88
CA ARG A 80 7.15 -7.18 10.34
C ARG A 80 6.03 -6.46 11.09
N SER A 81 5.65 -5.29 10.60
CA SER A 81 4.53 -4.50 11.10
C SER A 81 3.95 -3.63 9.99
N ALA A 82 2.68 -3.28 10.12
CA ALA A 82 2.01 -2.25 9.36
C ALA A 82 1.10 -1.47 10.30
N GLU A 83 1.14 -0.15 10.18
CA GLU A 83 0.31 0.77 10.95
C GLU A 83 -0.33 1.76 9.99
N TRP A 84 -1.53 2.24 10.32
CA TRP A 84 -2.17 3.29 9.53
C TRP A 84 -1.33 4.57 9.60
N GLY A 85 -0.91 5.08 8.44
CA GLY A 85 -0.04 6.25 8.33
C GLY A 85 -0.77 7.59 8.38
N GLY A 86 -2.05 7.61 8.80
CA GLY A 86 -2.89 8.79 8.68
C GLY A 86 -3.34 9.07 7.23
N GLY A 87 -3.92 10.25 7.00
CA GLY A 87 -4.24 10.74 5.65
C GLY A 87 -5.72 11.04 5.44
N ALA A 88 -6.03 11.53 4.23
CA ALA A 88 -7.38 11.88 3.80
C ALA A 88 -8.29 10.64 3.66
N THR A 89 -9.59 10.89 3.53
CA THR A 89 -10.56 9.85 3.15
C THR A 89 -10.15 9.19 1.84
N LEU A 90 -10.39 7.88 1.71
CA LEU A 90 -10.12 7.17 0.47
C LEU A 90 -11.03 7.66 -0.67
N PRO A 91 -10.56 7.65 -1.94
CA PRO A 91 -11.42 7.87 -3.09
C PRO A 91 -12.62 6.92 -3.09
N ALA A 92 -13.78 7.42 -3.51
CA ALA A 92 -15.03 6.66 -3.56
C ALA A 92 -15.72 6.82 -4.91
N GLY A 93 -16.73 5.97 -5.18
CA GLY A 93 -17.48 6.00 -6.43
C GLY A 93 -16.58 5.84 -7.65
N ALA A 94 -16.78 6.67 -8.69
CA ALA A 94 -15.99 6.61 -9.92
C ALA A 94 -14.48 6.86 -9.69
N ALA A 95 -14.12 7.72 -8.74
CA ALA A 95 -12.72 8.06 -8.45
C ALA A 95 -11.94 6.89 -7.83
N LEU A 96 -12.64 5.92 -7.22
CA LEU A 96 -12.02 4.69 -6.73
C LEU A 96 -11.38 3.90 -7.88
N PHE A 97 -12.05 3.82 -9.03
CA PHE A 97 -11.50 3.15 -10.22
C PHE A 97 -10.29 3.89 -10.79
N SER A 98 -10.28 5.22 -10.74
CA SER A 98 -9.10 6.00 -11.09
C SER A 98 -7.93 5.70 -10.16
N GLY A 99 -8.16 5.58 -8.84
CA GLY A 99 -7.14 5.18 -7.88
C GLY A 99 -6.56 3.79 -8.18
N TYR A 100 -7.42 2.80 -8.47
CA TYR A 100 -6.95 1.47 -8.89
C TYR A 100 -6.20 1.49 -10.22
N TYR A 101 -6.61 2.33 -11.17
CA TYR A 101 -5.87 2.49 -12.42
C TYR A 101 -4.46 3.05 -12.19
N LEU A 102 -4.30 4.00 -11.26
CA LEU A 102 -2.97 4.47 -10.85
C LEU A 102 -2.12 3.33 -10.26
N ASN A 103 -2.69 2.47 -9.41
CA ASN A 103 -1.97 1.30 -8.89
C ASN A 103 -1.47 0.39 -10.02
N GLU A 104 -2.34 0.09 -10.99
CA GLU A 104 -2.02 -0.74 -12.14
C GLU A 104 -0.89 -0.14 -12.99
N LEU A 105 -0.89 1.18 -13.19
CA LEU A 105 0.21 1.87 -13.88
C LEU A 105 1.53 1.71 -13.13
N LEU A 106 1.54 1.92 -11.80
CA LEU A 106 2.74 1.74 -10.98
C LEU A 106 3.26 0.30 -11.05
N LEU A 107 2.38 -0.70 -11.03
CA LEU A 107 2.75 -2.12 -11.15
C LEU A 107 3.38 -2.45 -12.50
N LYS A 108 2.90 -1.84 -13.59
CA LYS A 108 3.38 -2.12 -14.95
C LYS A 108 4.64 -1.36 -15.31
N LEU A 109 4.79 -0.14 -14.79
CA LEU A 109 5.82 0.79 -15.24
C LEU A 109 7.03 0.86 -14.31
N LEU A 110 6.90 0.54 -13.02
CA LEU A 110 8.03 0.62 -12.10
C LEU A 110 8.82 -0.69 -12.02
N ALA A 111 10.15 -0.58 -12.10
CA ALA A 111 11.05 -1.66 -11.72
C ALA A 111 10.91 -1.97 -10.21
N ARG A 112 11.19 -3.22 -9.81
CA ARG A 112 11.26 -3.57 -8.38
C ARG A 112 12.55 -3.01 -7.78
N HIS A 113 12.49 -2.60 -6.52
CA HIS A 113 13.64 -2.08 -5.76
C HIS A 113 14.31 -0.83 -6.37
N ASP A 114 13.56 -0.06 -7.15
CA ASP A 114 13.99 1.22 -7.73
C ASP A 114 13.18 2.36 -7.07
N PRO A 115 13.75 3.09 -6.08
CA PRO A 115 13.02 4.10 -5.33
C PRO A 115 12.77 5.38 -6.14
N HIS A 116 11.52 5.84 -6.14
CA HIS A 116 11.11 7.12 -6.73
C HIS A 116 10.37 7.99 -5.69
N PRO A 117 11.08 8.65 -4.76
CA PRO A 117 10.43 9.39 -3.66
C PRO A 117 9.51 10.51 -4.14
N GLY A 118 9.89 11.26 -5.18
CA GLY A 118 9.04 12.31 -5.74
C GLY A 118 7.75 11.77 -6.39
N LEU A 119 7.81 10.58 -6.99
CA LEU A 119 6.62 9.91 -7.52
C LEU A 119 5.73 9.38 -6.39
N PHE A 120 6.32 8.91 -5.30
CA PHE A 120 5.58 8.52 -4.10
C PHE A 120 4.78 9.70 -3.55
N ASP A 121 5.42 10.85 -3.39
CA ASP A 121 4.79 12.07 -2.89
C ASP A 121 3.68 12.54 -3.87
N ALA A 122 3.95 12.53 -5.18
CA ALA A 122 2.95 12.88 -6.20
C ALA A 122 1.75 11.91 -6.26
N TYR A 123 1.98 10.62 -6.03
CA TYR A 123 0.92 9.62 -5.93
C TYR A 123 0.02 9.87 -4.71
N ALA A 124 0.61 10.22 -3.56
CA ALA A 124 -0.14 10.60 -2.36
C ALA A 124 -1.04 11.82 -2.62
N ASP A 125 -0.51 12.87 -3.24
CA ASP A 125 -1.27 14.06 -3.62
C ASP A 125 -2.40 13.76 -4.61
N ALA A 126 -2.15 12.89 -5.59
CA ALA A 126 -3.17 12.47 -6.55
C ALA A 126 -4.35 11.76 -5.86
N LEU A 127 -4.09 10.91 -4.86
CA LEU A 127 -5.16 10.24 -4.11
C LEU A 127 -6.00 11.23 -3.30
N VAL A 128 -5.38 12.26 -2.70
CA VAL A 128 -6.10 13.33 -2.01
C VAL A 128 -7.06 14.04 -2.96
N HIS A 129 -6.55 14.48 -4.12
CA HIS A 129 -7.40 15.15 -5.12
C HIS A 129 -8.54 14.27 -5.66
N LEU A 130 -8.29 12.97 -5.85
CA LEU A 130 -9.33 12.02 -6.25
C LEU A 130 -10.42 11.89 -5.18
N ALA A 131 -10.04 11.84 -3.90
CA ALA A 131 -11.00 11.76 -2.81
C ALA A 131 -11.86 13.02 -2.68
N GLU A 132 -11.25 14.20 -2.74
CA GLU A 132 -11.96 15.49 -2.68
C GLU A 132 -12.85 15.72 -3.92
N GLY A 133 -12.39 15.31 -5.10
CA GLY A 133 -13.17 15.35 -6.33
C GLY A 133 -14.42 14.46 -6.26
N ALA A 134 -14.28 13.24 -5.70
CA ALA A 134 -15.39 12.32 -5.52
C ALA A 134 -16.47 12.90 -4.58
N GLN A 135 -16.07 13.49 -3.45
CA GLN A 135 -17.00 14.09 -2.50
C GLN A 135 -17.81 15.24 -3.13
N ARG A 136 -17.17 16.08 -3.94
CA ARG A 136 -17.86 17.14 -4.70
C ARG A 136 -18.87 16.56 -5.69
N GLY A 137 -18.52 15.53 -6.45
CA GLY A 137 -19.42 14.89 -7.40
C GLY A 137 -20.67 14.29 -6.76
N VAL A 138 -20.54 13.72 -5.55
CA VAL A 138 -21.70 13.23 -4.78
C VAL A 138 -22.60 14.37 -4.31
N ALA A 139 -22.03 15.50 -3.89
CA ALA A 139 -22.81 16.67 -3.46
C ALA A 139 -23.66 17.30 -4.58
N PHE A 140 -23.20 17.26 -5.84
CA PHE A 140 -23.98 17.75 -6.98
C PHE A 140 -25.05 16.77 -7.48
N GLY A 141 -24.90 15.47 -7.20
CA GLY A 141 -25.87 14.44 -7.60
C GLY A 141 -27.11 14.30 -6.70
N GLN A 142 -27.22 15.12 -5.64
CA GLN A 142 -28.35 15.08 -4.68
C GLN A 142 -29.32 16.26 -4.80
N VAL A 143 -29.24 17.06 -5.87
CA VAL A 143 -30.06 18.28 -6.03
C VAL A 143 -31.17 18.14 -7.08
N ASP A 144 -31.31 16.99 -7.73
CA ASP A 144 -32.35 16.75 -8.74
C ASP A 144 -33.35 15.67 -8.27
N GLU A 145 -34.35 16.09 -7.48
CA GLU A 145 -35.70 15.49 -7.39
C GLU A 145 -36.76 16.58 -7.24
#